data_AF-A0A644ZPF0-F1
#
_entry.id   AF-A0A644ZPF0-F1
#
_cell.length_a   1.000
_cell.length_b   1.000
_cell.length_c   1.000
_cell.angle_alpha   90.00
_cell.angle_beta   90.00
_cell.angle_gamma   90.00
#
_symmetry.space_group_name_H-M   'P 1'
#
loop_
_entity.id
_entity.type
_entity.pdbx_description
1 polymer ?
#
loop_
_entity_poly.entity_id
_entity_poly.type
_entity_poly.pdbx_seq_one_letter_code
_entity_poly.pdbx_strand_id
1 'polypeptide(L)'
;MHNDQDGHVPWYQGIEYFVALKRLRKPVWLLNYTGEVHWPQKLKNKVDFQIRMKQFFDHYLKGFPAPQWMNPGIPAIELEVITGY
;
A
#
# COMPACT_ATOMS: atom_id res chain seq x y z
N MET A 1 -2.88 4.67 1.39
CA MET A 1 -2.67 4.61 -0.06
C MET A 1 -2.57 6.03 -0.54
N HIS A 2 -1.61 6.34 -1.41
CA HIS A 2 -1.49 7.64 -2.04
C HIS A 2 -0.76 7.42 -3.38
N ASN A 3 -1.17 8.10 -4.45
CA ASN A 3 -0.58 7.92 -5.77
C ASN A 3 0.31 9.11 -6.15
N ASP A 4 1.28 8.88 -7.03
CA ASP A 4 2.34 9.83 -7.37
C ASP A 4 1.90 10.91 -8.38
N GLN A 5 0.78 10.72 -9.09
CA GLN A 5 0.16 11.72 -9.97
C GLN A 5 -1.13 12.30 -9.37
N ASP A 6 -1.28 12.29 -8.05
CA ASP A 6 -2.43 12.90 -7.38
C ASP A 6 -2.41 14.44 -7.50
N GLY A 7 -3.31 14.95 -8.36
CA GLY A 7 -3.50 16.39 -8.57
C GLY A 7 -4.43 17.09 -7.57
N HIS A 8 -5.08 16.35 -6.67
CA HIS A 8 -5.96 16.92 -5.63
C HIS A 8 -5.24 17.04 -4.29
N VAL A 9 -4.50 16.01 -3.88
CA VAL A 9 -3.73 15.98 -2.63
C VAL A 9 -2.26 15.71 -2.96
N PRO A 10 -1.33 16.64 -2.65
CA PRO A 10 0.08 16.48 -2.99
C PRO A 10 0.68 15.18 -2.45
N TRP A 11 1.29 14.39 -3.34
CA TRP A 11 1.98 13.13 -3.05
C TRP A 11 2.98 13.24 -1.89
N TYR A 12 3.64 14.39 -1.76
CA TYR A 12 4.61 14.68 -0.69
C TYR A 12 4.05 14.45 0.71
N GLN A 13 2.76 14.73 0.95
CA GLN A 13 2.15 14.52 2.26
C GLN A 13 2.16 13.04 2.66
N GLY A 14 1.85 12.15 1.71
CA GLY A 14 1.84 10.71 1.94
C GLY A 14 3.24 10.15 2.20
N ILE A 15 4.22 10.55 1.39
CA ILE A 15 5.60 10.05 1.55
C ILE A 15 6.26 10.58 2.81
N GLU A 16 6.05 11.84 3.18
CA GLU A 16 6.67 12.44 4.37
C GLU A 16 6.19 11.73 5.63
N TYR A 17 4.89 11.45 5.73
CA TYR A 17 4.33 10.72 6.86
C TYR A 17 4.85 9.27 6.92
N PHE A 18 4.89 8.58 5.77
CA PHE A 18 5.45 7.23 5.67
C PHE A 18 6.93 7.19 6.10
N VAL A 19 7.75 8.12 5.61
CA VAL A 19 9.18 8.21 5.94
C VAL A 19 9.38 8.54 7.41
N ALA A 20 8.58 9.45 7.99
CA ALA A 20 8.63 9.74 9.41
C ALA A 20 8.36 8.49 10.27
N LEU A 21 7.33 7.71 9.93
CA LEU A 21 7.01 6.45 10.60
C LEU A 21 8.13 5.40 10.44
N LYS A 22 8.73 5.29 9.24
CA LYS A 22 9.90 4.42 9.02
C LYS A 22 11.10 4.82 9.87
N ARG A 23 11.42 6.12 9.96
CA ARG A 23 12.49 6.65 10.83
C ARG A 23 12.23 6.32 12.31
N LEU A 24 10.97 6.34 12.73
CA LEU A 24 10.54 5.93 14.07
C LEU A 24 10.42 4.41 14.26
N ARG A 25 10.85 3.61 13.27
CA ARG A 25 10.76 2.13 13.26
C ARG A 25 9.35 1.61 13.53
N LYS A 26 8.32 2.34 13.10
CA LYS A 26 6.94 1.88 13.19
C LYS A 26 6.62 0.93 12.03
N PRO A 27 5.86 -0.16 12.27
CA PRO A 27 5.28 -0.95 11.19
C PRO A 27 4.38 -0.05 10.35
N VAL A 28 4.72 0.10 9.07
CA VAL A 28 4.00 1.00 8.15
C VAL A 28 4.21 0.52 6.73
N TRP A 29 3.16 0.67 5.91
CA TRP A 29 3.12 0.34 4.50
C TRP A 29 2.51 1.50 3.73
N LEU A 30 3.00 1.74 2.53
CA LEU A 30 2.46 2.72 1.60
C LEU A 30 2.12 2.00 0.30
N LEU A 31 0.82 1.87 0.02
CA LEU A 31 0.35 1.45 -1.29
C LEU A 31 0.41 2.66 -2.23
N ASN A 32 1.21 2.52 -3.28
CA ASN A 32 1.38 3.49 -4.34
C ASN A 32 1.20 2.78 -5.68
N TYR A 33 0.34 3.33 -6.54
CA TYR A 33 0.15 2.85 -7.89
C TYR A 33 0.74 3.86 -8.86
N THR A 34 1.95 3.59 -9.33
CA THR A 34 2.71 4.51 -10.18
C THR A 34 1.92 4.95 -11.42
N GLY A 35 1.86 6.26 -11.62
CA GLY A 35 1.12 6.91 -12.72
C GLY A 35 -0.39 7.03 -12.50
N GLU A 36 -0.93 6.57 -11.36
CA GLU A 36 -2.34 6.80 -11.03
C GLU A 36 -2.55 8.18 -10.41
N VAL A 37 -3.74 8.74 -10.64
CA VAL A 37 -4.17 10.03 -10.06
C VAL A 37 -4.74 9.83 -8.66
N HIS A 38 -5.52 10.80 -8.16
CA HIS A 38 -6.15 10.79 -6.83
C HIS A 38 -6.81 9.45 -6.43
N TRP A 39 -7.40 8.75 -7.40
CA TRP A 39 -7.87 7.37 -7.24
C TRP A 39 -7.25 6.47 -8.30
N PRO A 40 -6.91 5.20 -7.98
CA PRO A 40 -6.56 4.23 -8.99
C PRO A 40 -7.71 4.08 -9.99
N GLN A 41 -7.43 4.34 -11.27
CA GLN A 41 -8.40 4.29 -12.37
C GLN A 41 -8.37 2.94 -13.08
N LYS A 42 -7.19 2.35 -13.27
CA LYS A 42 -7.05 1.04 -13.92
C LYS A 42 -7.76 -0.02 -13.09
N LEU A 43 -8.56 -0.87 -13.75
CA LEU A 43 -9.33 -1.93 -13.07
C LEU A 43 -8.41 -2.84 -12.22
N LYS A 44 -7.24 -3.21 -12.75
CA LYS A 44 -6.23 -3.98 -12.02
C LYS A 44 -5.86 -3.33 -10.67
N ASN A 45 -5.60 -2.03 -10.67
CA ASN A 45 -5.19 -1.29 -9.49
C ASN A 45 -6.34 -1.12 -8.49
N LYS A 46 -7.58 -0.92 -8.98
CA LYS A 46 -8.79 -0.92 -8.14
C LYS A 46 -8.96 -2.25 -7.41
N VAL A 47 -8.85 -3.36 -8.14
CA VAL A 47 -8.98 -4.71 -7.56
C VAL A 47 -7.88 -4.99 -6.55
N ASP A 48 -6.62 -4.72 -6.89
CA ASP A 48 -5.49 -4.90 -5.97
C ASP A 48 -5.66 -4.06 -4.68
N PHE A 49 -6.08 -2.80 -4.81
CA PHE A 49 -6.32 -1.93 -3.66
C PHE A 49 -7.38 -2.50 -2.72
N GLN A 50 -8.50 -2.99 -3.26
CA GLN A 50 -9.57 -3.61 -2.47
C GLN A 50 -9.09 -4.89 -1.77
N ILE A 51 -8.30 -5.72 -2.46
CA ILE A 51 -7.73 -6.95 -1.90
C ILE A 51 -6.79 -6.62 -0.73
N ARG A 52 -5.83 -5.72 -0.93
CA ARG A 52 -4.85 -5.36 0.12
C ARG A 52 -5.50 -4.66 1.29
N MET A 53 -6.47 -3.78 1.04
CA MET A 53 -7.24 -3.13 2.11
C MET A 53 -8.00 -4.16 2.96
N LYS A 54 -8.69 -5.11 2.31
CA LYS A 54 -9.37 -6.21 3.01
C LYS A 54 -8.39 -7.03 3.84
N GLN A 55 -7.27 -7.45 3.25
CA GLN A 55 -6.27 -8.28 3.93
C GLN A 55 -5.63 -7.56 5.13
N PHE A 56 -5.35 -6.26 5.00
CA PHE A 56 -4.85 -5.43 6.10
C PHE A 56 -5.80 -5.48 7.30
N PHE A 57 -7.11 -5.31 7.07
CA PHE A 57 -8.11 -5.39 8.13
C PHE A 57 -8.38 -6.81 8.61
N ASP A 58 -8.32 -7.82 7.74
CA ASP A 58 -8.42 -9.22 8.18
C ASP A 58 -7.28 -9.55 9.16
N HIS A 59 -6.06 -9.09 8.90
CA HIS A 59 -4.92 -9.29 9.81
C HIS A 59 -5.13 -8.53 11.13
N TYR A 60 -5.36 -7.22 11.07
CA TYR A 60 -5.37 -6.38 12.28
C TYR A 60 -6.67 -6.43 13.10
N LEU A 61 -7.81 -6.75 12.47
CA LEU A 61 -9.12 -6.70 13.12
C LEU A 61 -9.78 -8.08 13.27
N LYS A 62 -9.36 -9.08 12.50
CA LYS A 62 -9.98 -10.43 12.54
C LYS A 62 -9.03 -11.55 12.95
N GLY A 63 -7.75 -11.25 13.21
CA GLY A 63 -6.78 -12.24 13.68
C GLY A 63 -6.28 -13.20 12.61
N PHE A 64 -6.46 -12.88 11.31
CA PHE A 64 -5.83 -13.63 10.23
C PHE A 64 -4.30 -13.43 10.27
N PRO A 65 -3.50 -14.33 9.67
CA PRO A 65 -2.06 -14.09 9.52
C PRO A 65 -1.77 -12.79 8.77
N ALA A 66 -0.52 -12.34 8.73
CA ALA A 66 -0.14 -11.22 7.88
C ALA A 66 -0.01 -11.70 6.41
N PRO A 67 -0.59 -11.01 5.41
CA PRO A 67 -0.45 -11.38 4.01
C PRO A 67 1.01 -11.21 3.55
N GLN A 68 1.44 -11.97 2.54
CA GLN A 68 2.84 -12.01 2.14
C GLN A 68 3.39 -10.63 1.79
N TRP A 69 2.59 -9.79 1.13
CA TRP A 69 3.00 -8.44 0.73
C TRP A 69 3.31 -7.50 1.89
N MET A 70 2.90 -7.84 3.12
CA MET A 70 3.25 -7.06 4.32
C MET A 70 4.62 -7.46 4.90
N ASN A 71 5.25 -8.52 4.38
CA ASN A 71 6.57 -8.96 4.81
C ASN A 71 7.66 -7.98 4.32
N PRO A 72 8.47 -7.39 5.23
CA PRO A 72 9.55 -6.47 4.86
C PRO A 72 10.68 -7.12 4.04
N GLY A 73 10.73 -8.45 3.93
CA GLY A 73 11.74 -9.19 3.17
C GLY A 73 11.46 -9.32 1.67
N ILE A 74 10.28 -8.91 1.17
CA ILE A 74 9.92 -9.06 -0.25
C ILE A 74 10.31 -7.78 -1.03
N PRO A 75 11.11 -7.87 -2.10
CA PRO A 75 11.45 -6.74 -2.97
C PRO A 75 10.20 -6.09 -3.58
N ALA A 76 10.23 -4.75 -3.76
CA ALA A 76 9.10 -4.00 -4.31
C ALA A 76 8.63 -4.51 -5.71
N ILE A 77 9.56 -5.02 -6.54
CA ILE A 77 9.26 -5.59 -7.85
C ILE A 77 8.39 -6.85 -7.74
N GLU A 78 8.65 -7.69 -6.73
CA GLU A 78 7.87 -8.91 -6.50
C GLU A 78 6.47 -8.58 -5.95
N LEU A 79 6.33 -7.47 -5.23
CA LEU A 79 5.05 -7.00 -4.70
C LEU A 79 4.04 -6.60 -5.80
N GLU A 80 4.47 -6.37 -7.05
CA GLU A 80 3.55 -6.12 -8.17
C GLU A 80 2.76 -7.37 -8.59
N VAL A 81 3.26 -8.55 -8.23
CA VAL A 81 2.69 -9.85 -8.61
C VAL A 81 2.08 -10.55 -7.40
N ILE A 82 2.70 -10.42 -6.23
CA ILE A 82 2.24 -11.05 -4.98
C ILE A 82 1.11 -10.21 -4.37
N THR A 83 -0.13 -10.70 -4.46
CA THR A 83 -1.35 -9.99 -4.02
C THR A 83 -2.11 -10.68 -2.88
N GLY A 84 -1.45 -11.49 -2.05
CA GLY A 84 -2.13 -12.10 -0.90
C GLY A 84 -1.32 -13.03 -0.02
N TYR A 85 -2.05 -13.88 0.70
CA TYR A 85 -1.52 -14.99 1.49
C TYR A 85 -0.98 -16.10 0.59
#